data_AF-A0A8J8GHD3-F1
#
_entry.id   AF-A0A8J8GHD3-F1
#
_cell.length_a   1.000
_cell.length_b   1.000
_cell.length_c   1.000
_cell.angle_alpha   90.00
_cell.angle_beta   90.00
_cell.angle_gamma   90.00
#
_symmetry.space_group_name_H-M   'P 1'
#
loop_
_entity.id
_entity.type
_entity.pdbx_description
1 polymer ?
#
loop_
_entity_poly.entity_id
_entity_poly.type
_entity_poly.pdbx_seq_one_letter_code
_entity_poly.pdbx_strand_id
1 'polypeptide(L)'
;MSSQNARLETGGFVPFYRSYTKTWIHAVATAGLTAFGTLTIVHRWFAALALASYVVPPIVLYLRHGRNDDRADADRGASTPERDESPTESEPESDTPKSESNHAEPESEPSGSSRAEPDATDTRDALESPPSSDDDGESTAADGTADAAVRDAREKPEPESEREWHAVEAPTDATLRDVAVAAADDTAESSAAYAVGDGGIVLADDGDEWAAVLEDGPAAGGNDLRGVDATTDGEAVWVAGDSGAVGRIDAETGRHTDFTAPEEITDNWLGVAVGGASGAETVLLINGSGAMLRGTYGADGDGRALEWTGPEKPGSGSSLSGVAFADDAVGYCCDTNDGVFETTDGGESFDRVGLEGADGTLTDVATAGRDDCLASADDGVVHRYDGPTWTPERVADDALTGVARREERAMACAADGAVHERAGGAAGWKRTDTDAAGALLAVSLGAVRAVAVGEEGTIVARG
;
A
#
# COMPACT_ATOMS: atom_id res chain seq x y z
N MET A 1 -7.52 -41.30 14.91
CA MET A 1 -8.18 -40.82 13.69
C MET A 1 -7.16 -39.99 12.96
N SER A 2 -6.78 -40.47 11.77
CA SER A 2 -5.42 -40.38 11.23
C SER A 2 -5.09 -39.07 10.52
N SER A 3 -3.82 -38.65 10.65
CA SER A 3 -3.08 -37.62 9.89
C SER A 3 -3.04 -37.82 8.36
N GLN A 4 -3.84 -38.74 7.82
CA GLN A 4 -4.07 -38.91 6.38
C GLN A 4 -5.18 -37.98 5.86
N ASN A 5 -6.14 -37.57 6.69
CA ASN A 5 -7.20 -36.67 6.24
C ASN A 5 -6.71 -35.22 6.10
N ALA A 6 -5.75 -34.79 6.92
CA ALA A 6 -5.20 -33.42 6.86
C ALA A 6 -4.28 -33.17 5.65
N ARG A 7 -3.74 -34.23 5.01
CA ARG A 7 -2.89 -34.10 3.80
C ARG A 7 -3.68 -34.16 2.49
N LEU A 8 -4.92 -34.63 2.52
CA LEU A 8 -5.78 -34.68 1.32
C LEU A 8 -6.46 -33.32 1.05
N GLU A 9 -6.46 -32.38 2.00
CA GLU A 9 -7.04 -31.05 1.81
C GLU A 9 -6.08 -30.04 1.16
N THR A 10 -4.76 -30.27 1.22
CA THR A 10 -3.76 -29.41 0.57
C THR A 10 -3.62 -29.66 -0.95
N GLY A 11 -4.13 -30.78 -1.46
CA GLY A 11 -4.11 -31.17 -2.88
C GLY A 11 -5.50 -31.17 -3.54
N GLY A 12 -6.44 -30.38 -3.02
CA GLY A 12 -7.83 -30.38 -3.46
C GLY A 12 -8.04 -29.85 -4.90
N PHE A 13 -9.20 -30.17 -5.46
CA PHE A 13 -9.63 -29.68 -6.78
C PHE A 13 -9.67 -28.14 -6.87
N VAL A 14 -9.91 -27.45 -5.75
CA VAL A 14 -10.06 -25.99 -5.70
C VAL A 14 -8.73 -25.26 -5.94
N PRO A 15 -7.62 -25.54 -5.21
CA PRO A 15 -6.29 -25.02 -5.55
C PRO A 15 -5.81 -25.37 -6.97
N PHE A 16 -6.09 -26.60 -7.43
CA PHE A 16 -5.77 -27.04 -8.79
C PHE A 16 -6.56 -26.24 -9.86
N TYR A 17 -7.85 -26.00 -9.64
CA TYR A 17 -8.68 -25.29 -10.60
C TYR A 17 -8.27 -23.81 -10.69
N ARG A 18 -7.89 -23.19 -9.56
CA ARG A 18 -7.38 -21.80 -9.50
C ARG A 18 -6.02 -21.64 -10.21
N SER A 19 -5.15 -22.65 -10.12
CA SER A 19 -3.90 -22.67 -10.91
C SER A 19 -4.16 -22.99 -12.39
N TYR A 20 -5.12 -23.88 -12.70
CA TYR A 20 -5.52 -24.20 -14.07
C TYR A 20 -6.04 -22.97 -14.83
N THR A 21 -6.86 -22.11 -14.21
CA THR A 21 -7.36 -20.88 -14.85
C THR A 21 -6.25 -19.89 -15.23
N LYS A 22 -5.08 -19.97 -14.57
CA LYS A 22 -3.89 -19.16 -14.88
C LYS A 22 -3.05 -19.74 -16.05
N THR A 23 -3.45 -20.85 -16.67
CA THR A 23 -2.68 -21.50 -17.75
C THR A 23 -3.19 -21.16 -19.16
N TRP A 24 -2.29 -21.21 -20.15
CA TRP A 24 -2.67 -21.08 -21.58
C TRP A 24 -3.67 -22.16 -22.03
N ILE A 25 -3.74 -23.30 -21.33
CA ILE A 25 -4.69 -24.39 -21.62
C ILE A 25 -6.12 -23.97 -21.30
N HIS A 26 -6.32 -23.17 -20.24
CA HIS A 26 -7.62 -22.58 -19.94
C HIS A 26 -8.05 -21.55 -21.00
N ALA A 27 -7.10 -20.74 -21.50
CA ALA A 27 -7.36 -19.80 -22.58
C ALA A 27 -7.80 -20.55 -23.87
N VAL A 28 -7.14 -21.65 -24.22
CA VAL A 28 -7.53 -22.50 -25.37
C VAL A 28 -8.90 -23.17 -25.16
N ALA A 29 -9.20 -23.64 -23.95
CA ALA A 29 -10.50 -24.22 -23.63
C ALA A 29 -11.65 -23.19 -23.76
N THR A 30 -11.39 -21.96 -23.34
CA THR A 30 -12.32 -20.83 -23.47
C THR A 30 -12.51 -20.41 -24.93
N ALA A 31 -11.43 -20.35 -25.71
CA ALA A 31 -11.52 -20.14 -27.15
C ALA A 31 -12.32 -21.24 -27.86
N GLY A 32 -12.15 -22.50 -27.46
CA GLY A 32 -12.94 -23.64 -27.94
C GLY A 32 -14.42 -23.53 -27.59
N LEU A 33 -14.75 -23.15 -26.35
CA LEU A 33 -16.12 -22.91 -25.90
C LEU A 33 -16.82 -21.86 -26.78
N THR A 34 -16.14 -20.75 -27.07
CA THR A 34 -16.68 -19.67 -27.92
C THR A 34 -16.80 -20.09 -29.38
N ALA A 35 -15.78 -20.75 -29.94
CA ALA A 35 -15.78 -21.21 -31.32
C ALA A 35 -16.88 -22.27 -31.59
N PHE A 36 -17.04 -23.25 -30.71
CA PHE A 36 -18.11 -24.25 -30.84
C PHE A 36 -19.48 -23.72 -30.38
N GLY A 37 -19.51 -22.78 -29.44
CA GLY A 37 -20.72 -22.11 -28.97
C GLY A 37 -21.42 -21.33 -30.08
N THR A 38 -20.66 -20.65 -30.93
CA THR A 38 -21.22 -19.93 -32.10
C THR A 38 -21.73 -20.87 -33.20
N LEU A 39 -21.22 -22.10 -33.29
CA LEU A 39 -21.67 -23.15 -34.23
C LEU A 39 -22.96 -23.85 -33.81
N THR A 40 -23.51 -23.56 -32.63
CA THR A 40 -24.79 -24.14 -32.16
C THR A 40 -25.99 -23.75 -33.02
N ILE A 41 -25.89 -22.63 -33.76
CA ILE A 41 -26.88 -22.18 -34.74
C ILE A 41 -26.97 -23.16 -35.92
N VAL A 42 -25.87 -23.84 -36.25
CA VAL A 42 -25.80 -24.80 -37.36
C VAL A 42 -26.34 -26.17 -36.94
N HIS A 43 -25.94 -26.66 -35.76
CA HIS A 43 -26.49 -27.90 -35.21
C HIS A 43 -26.31 -27.98 -33.70
N ARG A 44 -27.33 -28.49 -33.01
CA ARG A 44 -27.36 -28.68 -31.54
C ARG A 44 -26.27 -29.61 -30.97
N TRP A 45 -25.54 -30.36 -31.80
CA TRP A 45 -24.47 -31.24 -31.33
C TRP A 45 -23.20 -30.44 -30.98
N PHE A 46 -23.04 -29.25 -31.56
CA PHE A 46 -21.95 -28.33 -31.21
C PHE A 46 -22.08 -27.79 -29.78
N ALA A 47 -23.28 -27.76 -29.19
CA ALA A 47 -23.43 -27.42 -27.78
C ALA A 47 -22.75 -28.45 -26.87
N ALA A 48 -22.84 -29.74 -27.23
CA ALA A 48 -22.13 -30.80 -26.52
C ALA A 48 -20.62 -30.69 -26.72
N LEU A 49 -20.14 -30.32 -27.91
CA LEU A 49 -18.73 -30.07 -28.14
C LEU A 49 -18.20 -28.86 -27.36
N ALA A 50 -18.93 -27.76 -27.33
CA ALA A 50 -18.54 -26.54 -26.63
C ALA A 50 -18.38 -26.81 -25.12
N LEU A 51 -19.35 -27.53 -24.54
CA LEU A 51 -19.28 -27.95 -23.14
C LEU A 51 -18.11 -28.93 -22.92
N ALA A 52 -17.91 -29.90 -23.82
CA ALA A 52 -16.83 -30.87 -23.71
C ALA A 52 -15.44 -30.22 -23.83
N SER A 53 -15.26 -29.26 -24.74
CA SER A 53 -13.98 -28.53 -24.90
C SER A 53 -13.61 -27.72 -23.67
N TYR A 54 -14.60 -27.29 -22.88
CA TYR A 54 -14.37 -26.53 -21.66
C TYR A 54 -14.18 -27.41 -20.42
N VAL A 55 -14.97 -28.48 -20.28
CA VAL A 55 -15.00 -29.30 -19.06
C VAL A 55 -13.97 -30.43 -19.06
N VAL A 56 -13.62 -30.98 -20.22
CA VAL A 56 -12.71 -32.15 -20.30
C VAL A 56 -11.26 -31.81 -19.93
N PRO A 57 -10.66 -30.68 -20.38
CA PRO A 57 -9.26 -30.37 -20.07
C PRO A 57 -8.92 -30.31 -18.57
N PRO A 58 -9.68 -29.60 -17.69
CA PRO A 58 -9.36 -29.57 -16.27
C PRO A 58 -9.49 -30.95 -15.62
N ILE A 59 -10.49 -31.76 -16.02
CA ILE A 59 -10.69 -33.11 -15.48
C ILE A 59 -9.52 -34.04 -15.86
N VAL A 60 -9.08 -34.00 -17.12
CA VAL A 60 -7.97 -34.85 -17.59
C VAL A 60 -6.66 -34.47 -16.92
N LEU A 61 -6.40 -33.17 -16.74
CA LEU A 61 -5.19 -32.69 -16.07
C LEU A 61 -5.20 -33.02 -14.58
N TYR A 62 -6.33 -32.86 -13.90
CA TYR A 62 -6.49 -33.24 -12.49
C TYR A 62 -6.22 -34.73 -12.26
N LEU A 63 -6.79 -35.60 -13.09
CA LEU A 63 -6.57 -37.05 -13.01
C LEU A 63 -5.14 -37.47 -13.36
N ARG A 64 -4.42 -36.71 -14.19
CA ARG A 64 -3.00 -36.95 -14.48
C ARG A 64 -2.10 -36.47 -13.33
N HIS A 65 -2.46 -35.37 -12.69
CA HIS A 65 -1.72 -34.80 -11.57
C HIS A 65 -1.72 -35.76 -10.37
N GLY A 66 -2.88 -36.27 -9.96
CA GLY A 66 -2.98 -37.26 -8.86
C GLY A 66 -2.25 -38.57 -9.13
N ARG A 67 -2.06 -38.97 -10.40
CA ARG A 67 -1.36 -40.21 -10.77
C ARG A 67 0.18 -40.07 -10.74
N ASN A 68 0.70 -38.85 -10.69
CA ASN A 68 2.13 -38.59 -10.52
C ASN A 68 2.50 -38.51 -9.03
N ASP A 69 1.61 -38.01 -8.17
CA ASP A 69 1.80 -38.04 -6.71
C ASP A 69 1.84 -39.47 -6.17
N ASP A 70 0.97 -40.35 -6.66
CA ASP A 70 0.98 -41.79 -6.32
C ASP A 70 2.28 -42.51 -6.72
N ARG A 71 3.00 -42.00 -7.72
CA ARG A 71 4.31 -42.54 -8.14
C ARG A 71 5.47 -41.96 -7.32
N ALA A 72 5.38 -40.68 -6.94
CA ALA A 72 6.39 -40.03 -6.12
C ALA A 72 6.43 -40.59 -4.68
N ASP A 73 5.30 -41.05 -4.15
CA ASP A 73 5.24 -41.69 -2.83
C ASP A 73 5.67 -43.17 -2.85
N ALA A 74 5.62 -43.85 -4.00
CA ALA A 74 6.17 -45.19 -4.16
C ALA A 74 7.71 -45.20 -4.17
N ASP A 75 8.35 -44.12 -4.63
CA ASP A 75 9.83 -44.01 -4.70
C ASP A 75 10.48 -43.49 -3.42
N ARG A 76 9.73 -42.84 -2.50
CA ARG A 76 10.27 -42.35 -1.21
C ARG A 76 10.50 -43.44 -0.16
N GLY A 77 10.17 -44.70 -0.47
CA GLY A 77 10.37 -45.86 0.41
C GLY A 77 11.75 -46.53 0.33
N ALA A 78 12.65 -46.09 -0.56
CA ALA A 78 13.97 -46.70 -0.72
C ALA A 78 15.07 -45.63 -0.82
N SER A 79 15.82 -45.44 0.27
CA SER A 79 17.16 -44.84 0.26
C SER A 79 18.15 -45.94 -0.23
N THR A 80 19.25 -45.73 -0.97
CA THR A 80 20.30 -44.67 -0.93
C THR A 80 21.24 -44.87 -2.17
N PRO A 81 22.40 -44.18 -2.30
CA PRO A 81 22.70 -43.13 -3.30
C PRO A 81 23.61 -43.59 -4.46
N GLU A 82 23.68 -42.87 -5.58
CA GLU A 82 24.93 -42.76 -6.39
C GLU A 82 24.88 -41.69 -7.50
N ARG A 83 25.99 -40.93 -7.55
CA ARG A 83 26.72 -40.24 -8.65
C ARG A 83 26.06 -39.80 -9.97
N ASP A 84 26.52 -38.60 -10.38
CA ASP A 84 26.88 -38.11 -11.73
C ASP A 84 26.16 -38.74 -12.93
N GLU A 85 25.45 -37.89 -13.70
CA GLU A 85 25.79 -37.58 -15.10
C GLU A 85 24.76 -36.62 -15.72
N SER A 86 25.23 -35.52 -16.31
CA SER A 86 24.48 -34.66 -17.22
C SER A 86 24.03 -35.45 -18.47
N PRO A 87 22.95 -35.02 -19.15
CA PRO A 87 23.21 -34.51 -20.50
C PRO A 87 22.32 -33.34 -20.95
N THR A 88 22.96 -32.53 -21.79
CA THR A 88 22.48 -31.47 -22.70
C THR A 88 21.52 -32.00 -23.78
N GLU A 89 20.88 -31.06 -24.51
CA GLU A 89 20.25 -31.13 -25.85
C GLU A 89 18.71 -31.32 -25.88
N SER A 90 17.88 -30.56 -26.63
CA SER A 90 18.09 -29.55 -27.70
C SER A 90 16.85 -28.64 -27.83
N GLU A 91 17.06 -27.38 -28.21
CA GLU A 91 16.05 -26.53 -28.87
C GLU A 91 16.25 -26.57 -30.40
N PRO A 92 15.20 -26.38 -31.23
CA PRO A 92 15.36 -26.22 -32.68
C PRO A 92 15.43 -24.74 -33.10
N GLU A 93 16.45 -24.41 -33.89
CA GLU A 93 16.63 -23.14 -34.61
C GLU A 93 15.80 -23.03 -35.91
N SER A 94 15.54 -21.79 -36.35
CA SER A 94 15.47 -21.29 -37.75
C SER A 94 14.91 -19.84 -37.73
N ASP A 95 15.31 -18.84 -38.53
CA ASP A 95 16.26 -18.74 -39.64
C ASP A 95 16.55 -17.24 -39.97
N THR A 96 17.85 -16.92 -40.22
CA THR A 96 18.46 -15.91 -41.15
C THR A 96 18.10 -14.39 -41.15
N PRO A 97 18.93 -13.47 -41.76
CA PRO A 97 20.38 -13.45 -42.02
C PRO A 97 21.10 -12.13 -41.61
N LYS A 98 22.44 -12.22 -41.57
CA LYS A 98 23.44 -11.15 -41.44
C LYS A 98 23.47 -10.19 -42.65
N SER A 99 23.91 -8.95 -42.40
CA SER A 99 24.59 -8.12 -43.40
C SER A 99 25.85 -7.50 -42.80
N GLU A 100 26.88 -7.42 -43.63
CA GLU A 100 28.30 -7.32 -43.30
C GLU A 100 28.81 -5.91 -42.95
N SER A 101 29.95 -5.97 -42.26
CA SER A 101 30.92 -4.97 -41.84
C SER A 101 31.28 -3.83 -42.81
N ASN A 102 31.73 -2.70 -42.24
CA ASN A 102 33.08 -2.21 -42.54
C ASN A 102 33.69 -1.35 -41.42
N HIS A 103 34.94 -1.70 -41.10
CA HIS A 103 35.92 -1.04 -40.25
C HIS A 103 36.28 0.39 -40.71
N ALA A 104 36.64 1.27 -39.77
CA ALA A 104 38.00 1.84 -39.67
C ALA A 104 38.13 2.76 -38.44
N GLU A 105 39.02 2.41 -37.51
CA GLU A 105 39.76 3.38 -36.70
C GLU A 105 40.88 4.01 -37.56
N PRO A 106 41.46 5.17 -37.18
CA PRO A 106 42.59 5.10 -36.26
C PRO A 106 42.68 6.24 -35.22
N GLU A 107 43.49 5.92 -34.21
CA GLU A 107 44.00 6.67 -33.06
C GLU A 107 44.64 8.04 -33.39
N SER A 108 44.58 8.99 -32.44
CA SER A 108 45.76 9.72 -31.90
C SER A 108 45.39 10.73 -30.79
N GLU A 109 45.88 10.50 -29.57
CA GLU A 109 46.17 11.55 -28.57
C GLU A 109 47.63 12.08 -28.77
N PRO A 110 48.30 12.85 -27.88
CA PRO A 110 47.88 13.68 -26.73
C PRO A 110 48.58 15.07 -26.67
N SER A 111 48.10 15.96 -25.79
CA SER A 111 48.85 17.01 -25.05
C SER A 111 47.87 17.69 -24.09
N GLY A 112 48.13 18.00 -22.82
CA GLY A 112 49.35 18.01 -22.04
C GLY A 112 49.25 19.09 -20.95
N SER A 113 49.10 18.65 -19.70
CA SER A 113 49.63 19.24 -18.46
C SER A 113 49.37 20.72 -18.10
N SER A 114 48.74 20.96 -16.93
CA SER A 114 49.50 21.45 -15.77
C SER A 114 48.76 21.23 -14.44
N ARG A 115 49.58 20.95 -13.44
CA ARG A 115 49.34 20.54 -12.05
C ARG A 115 49.90 21.64 -11.16
N ALA A 116 49.20 22.05 -10.10
CA ALA A 116 49.80 22.69 -8.93
C ALA A 116 48.81 22.77 -7.73
N GLU A 117 48.95 21.83 -6.82
CA GLU A 117 49.02 22.09 -5.37
C GLU A 117 50.49 21.77 -4.98
N PRO A 118 51.13 22.38 -3.95
CA PRO A 118 50.61 22.51 -2.58
C PRO A 118 51.03 23.81 -1.83
N ASP A 119 50.54 24.06 -0.62
CA ASP A 119 51.38 24.03 0.59
C ASP A 119 50.56 24.23 1.88
N ALA A 120 50.97 23.52 2.92
CA ALA A 120 50.54 23.66 4.29
C ALA A 120 51.41 24.70 5.02
N THR A 121 50.87 25.39 6.02
CA THR A 121 51.72 25.83 7.13
C THR A 121 50.94 25.91 8.44
N ASP A 122 51.54 25.19 9.39
CA ASP A 122 51.34 25.08 10.82
C ASP A 122 51.47 26.42 11.55
N THR A 123 50.62 26.70 12.54
CA THR A 123 51.07 27.36 13.78
C THR A 123 50.11 27.11 14.93
N ARG A 124 50.66 26.52 15.98
CA ARG A 124 50.13 26.29 17.33
C ARG A 124 50.15 27.56 18.16
N ASP A 125 49.19 27.65 19.08
CA ASP A 125 49.29 28.04 20.51
C ASP A 125 47.91 28.55 20.95
N ALA A 126 47.45 28.52 22.19
CA ALA A 126 47.70 27.77 23.42
C ALA A 126 46.76 28.46 24.43
N LEU A 127 46.07 27.67 25.27
CA LEU A 127 45.64 28.00 26.64
C LEU A 127 44.76 29.25 26.85
N GLU A 128 43.54 29.07 27.37
CA GLU A 128 43.13 29.59 28.69
C GLU A 128 41.64 29.26 28.97
N SER A 129 41.40 28.34 29.90
CA SER A 129 40.33 28.43 30.91
C SER A 129 40.95 29.13 32.14
N PRO A 130 40.25 29.82 33.08
CA PRO A 130 39.09 29.32 33.87
C PRO A 130 38.18 30.50 34.35
N PRO A 131 37.43 30.51 35.50
CA PRO A 131 37.20 29.48 36.51
C PRO A 131 35.77 29.26 37.04
N SER A 132 35.70 28.12 37.72
CA SER A 132 34.76 27.69 38.74
C SER A 132 34.62 28.68 39.91
N SER A 133 33.46 28.63 40.58
CA SER A 133 33.24 29.19 41.90
C SER A 133 32.61 28.11 42.76
N ASP A 134 33.44 27.49 43.60
CA ASP A 134 33.03 26.81 44.81
C ASP A 134 32.75 27.88 45.87
N ASP A 135 31.62 27.78 46.58
CA ASP A 135 31.43 28.43 47.87
C ASP A 135 30.85 27.39 48.84
N ASP A 136 31.69 27.03 49.80
CA ASP A 136 31.41 26.13 50.91
C ASP A 136 30.80 26.89 52.09
N GLY A 137 29.77 26.29 52.70
CA GLY A 137 29.62 26.28 54.15
C GLY A 137 28.73 27.36 54.77
N GLU A 138 27.66 26.94 55.45
CA GLU A 138 27.70 26.85 56.92
C GLU A 138 26.46 26.11 57.45
N SER A 139 26.71 25.17 58.38
CA SER A 139 25.69 24.44 59.12
C SER A 139 25.40 25.15 60.45
N THR A 140 24.14 25.41 60.78
CA THR A 140 23.69 25.49 62.17
C THR A 140 22.31 24.85 62.33
N ALA A 141 22.25 23.88 63.25
CA ALA A 141 21.03 23.24 63.72
C ALA A 141 20.38 24.09 64.81
N ALA A 142 19.04 24.13 64.85
CA ALA A 142 18.23 23.68 66.00
C ALA A 142 16.76 24.16 65.91
N ASP A 143 15.89 23.15 65.92
CA ASP A 143 14.68 23.01 66.74
C ASP A 143 13.41 23.81 66.40
N GLY A 144 12.32 23.06 66.21
CA GLY A 144 10.99 23.59 65.87
C GLY A 144 10.01 22.48 65.50
N THR A 145 9.67 21.66 66.49
CA THR A 145 8.64 20.62 66.42
C THR A 145 7.29 21.17 65.94
N ALA A 146 6.75 20.64 64.83
CA ALA A 146 5.33 20.71 64.54
C ALA A 146 4.90 19.45 63.75
N ASP A 147 4.04 18.71 64.41
CA ASP A 147 3.40 17.45 64.06
C ASP A 147 2.43 17.64 62.88
N ALA A 148 2.65 16.94 61.76
CA ALA A 148 1.63 16.75 60.71
C ALA A 148 1.98 15.57 59.81
N ALA A 149 1.50 14.40 60.20
CA ALA A 149 1.11 13.25 59.36
C ALA A 149 1.75 13.16 57.96
N VAL A 150 2.80 12.34 57.85
CA VAL A 150 3.26 11.77 56.59
C VAL A 150 2.13 10.91 56.02
N ARG A 151 1.39 11.48 55.07
CA ARG A 151 0.56 10.73 54.13
C ARG A 151 1.50 10.28 53.03
N ASP A 152 2.05 9.08 53.19
CA ASP A 152 2.67 8.33 52.10
C ASP A 152 1.58 7.90 51.12
N ALA A 153 1.07 8.87 50.36
CA ALA A 153 0.36 8.63 49.12
C ALA A 153 1.43 8.72 48.03
N ARG A 154 2.20 7.63 47.89
CA ARG A 154 2.77 7.28 46.59
C ARG A 154 1.57 7.11 45.66
N GLU A 155 1.15 8.20 45.03
CA GLU A 155 0.30 8.15 43.84
C GLU A 155 0.96 7.12 42.94
N LYS A 156 0.30 5.97 42.86
CA LYS A 156 0.54 5.07 41.75
C LYS A 156 0.27 5.93 40.52
N PRO A 157 1.13 5.91 39.50
CA PRO A 157 0.73 6.51 38.23
C PRO A 157 -0.64 5.93 37.91
N GLU A 158 -1.61 6.82 37.71
CA GLU A 158 -2.88 6.44 37.07
C GLU A 158 -2.50 5.58 35.86
N PRO A 159 -3.14 4.43 35.64
CA PRO A 159 -2.87 3.67 34.43
C PRO A 159 -3.04 4.65 33.26
N GLU A 160 -2.00 4.79 32.44
CA GLU A 160 -2.14 5.42 31.12
C GLU A 160 -3.41 4.80 30.54
N SER A 161 -4.47 5.61 30.34
CA SER A 161 -5.71 5.11 29.80
C SER A 161 -5.34 4.38 28.52
N GLU A 162 -5.51 3.05 28.49
CA GLU A 162 -5.30 2.29 27.27
C GLU A 162 -6.18 2.99 26.23
N ARG A 163 -5.53 3.56 25.20
CA ARG A 163 -6.22 4.29 24.14
C ARG A 163 -7.05 3.26 23.40
N GLU A 164 -8.30 3.11 23.80
CA GLU A 164 -9.24 2.13 23.26
C GLU A 164 -9.95 2.71 22.03
N TRP A 165 -10.29 1.82 21.10
CA TRP A 165 -11.13 2.17 19.96
C TRP A 165 -12.56 2.45 20.45
N HIS A 166 -13.17 3.50 19.93
CA HIS A 166 -14.57 3.83 20.20
C HIS A 166 -15.25 4.27 18.92
N ALA A 167 -16.55 3.98 18.81
CA ALA A 167 -17.37 4.48 17.71
C ALA A 167 -17.60 5.99 17.84
N VAL A 168 -17.62 6.68 16.70
CA VAL A 168 -17.89 8.12 16.59
C VAL A 168 -19.10 8.30 15.69
N GLU A 169 -20.02 9.20 16.07
CA GLU A 169 -21.20 9.49 15.24
C GLU A 169 -20.78 10.31 14.01
N ALA A 170 -21.10 9.80 12.82
CA ALA A 170 -20.94 10.52 11.57
C ALA A 170 -22.23 11.28 11.22
N PRO A 171 -22.15 12.46 10.58
CA PRO A 171 -23.31 13.21 10.12
C PRO A 171 -23.93 12.64 8.83
N THR A 172 -23.69 11.35 8.52
CA THR A 172 -24.15 10.67 7.31
C THR A 172 -24.28 9.17 7.56
N ASP A 173 -25.19 8.52 6.84
CA ASP A 173 -25.30 7.05 6.77
C ASP A 173 -24.61 6.49 5.51
N ALA A 174 -23.98 7.34 4.70
CA ALA A 174 -23.29 6.92 3.47
C ALA A 174 -22.09 6.03 3.79
N THR A 175 -21.76 5.09 2.90
CA THR A 175 -20.53 4.31 3.01
C THR A 175 -19.34 5.25 2.93
N LEU A 176 -18.45 5.20 3.92
CA LEU A 176 -17.17 5.90 3.89
C LEU A 176 -16.12 4.95 3.32
N ARG A 177 -15.49 5.36 2.22
CA ARG A 177 -14.60 4.56 1.39
C ARG A 177 -13.15 4.68 1.79
N ASP A 178 -12.72 5.87 2.20
CA ASP A 178 -11.34 6.15 2.55
C ASP A 178 -11.22 7.24 3.62
N VAL A 179 -10.09 7.27 4.34
CA VAL A 179 -9.81 8.18 5.45
C VAL A 179 -8.35 8.59 5.49
N ALA A 180 -8.09 9.86 5.78
CA ALA A 180 -6.75 10.40 5.99
C ALA A 180 -6.66 11.20 7.30
N VAL A 181 -5.67 10.90 8.12
CA VAL A 181 -5.27 11.75 9.25
C VAL A 181 -4.26 12.79 8.73
N ALA A 182 -4.69 14.03 8.59
CA ALA A 182 -3.84 15.17 8.27
C ALA A 182 -3.00 15.54 9.50
N ALA A 183 -1.71 15.24 9.45
CA ALA A 183 -0.77 15.54 10.52
C ALA A 183 -0.25 16.99 10.38
N ALA A 184 -0.46 17.81 11.41
CA ALA A 184 0.17 19.12 11.53
C ALA A 184 1.43 18.99 12.40
N ASP A 185 2.52 18.41 11.88
CA ASP A 185 3.76 18.11 12.63
C ASP A 185 3.55 17.17 13.86
N ASP A 186 4.62 16.51 14.29
CA ASP A 186 4.63 15.55 15.41
C ASP A 186 4.40 16.24 16.78
N THR A 187 4.32 17.56 16.77
CA THR A 187 4.13 18.42 17.93
C THR A 187 2.69 18.88 18.13
N ALA A 188 1.79 18.67 17.16
CA ALA A 188 0.40 19.07 17.33
C ALA A 188 -0.34 18.17 18.32
N GLU A 189 -1.05 18.83 19.24
CA GLU A 189 -1.86 18.20 20.28
C GLU A 189 -3.11 17.49 19.68
N SER A 190 -3.49 17.85 18.45
CA SER A 190 -4.52 17.19 17.65
C SER A 190 -4.09 17.12 16.18
N SER A 191 -4.58 16.13 15.45
CA SER A 191 -4.42 16.02 14.00
C SER A 191 -5.82 16.08 13.38
N ALA A 192 -6.01 16.74 12.24
CA ALA A 192 -7.31 16.78 11.58
C ALA A 192 -7.57 15.48 10.80
N ALA A 193 -8.83 15.09 10.62
CA ALA A 193 -9.25 13.89 9.87
C ALA A 193 -10.07 14.29 8.67
N TYR A 194 -9.97 13.51 7.61
CA TYR A 194 -10.85 13.59 6.48
C TYR A 194 -11.32 12.21 6.09
N ALA A 195 -12.61 12.06 5.81
CA ALA A 195 -13.19 10.82 5.31
C ALA A 195 -14.03 11.13 4.09
N VAL A 196 -14.01 10.25 3.10
CA VAL A 196 -14.74 10.41 1.85
C VAL A 196 -15.60 9.20 1.56
N GLY A 197 -16.69 9.37 0.82
CA GLY A 197 -17.63 8.27 0.63
C GLY A 197 -18.56 8.39 -0.56
N ASP A 198 -19.57 7.51 -0.52
CA ASP A 198 -20.64 7.44 -1.51
C ASP A 198 -21.39 8.77 -1.61
N GLY A 199 -21.87 9.11 -2.81
CA GLY A 199 -22.59 10.36 -3.06
C GLY A 199 -21.72 11.62 -3.00
N GLY A 200 -20.40 11.49 -2.94
CA GLY A 200 -19.48 12.63 -2.96
C GLY A 200 -19.27 13.32 -1.62
N ILE A 201 -19.70 12.69 -0.52
CA ILE A 201 -19.53 13.23 0.82
C ILE A 201 -18.03 13.35 1.15
N VAL A 202 -17.63 14.50 1.71
CA VAL A 202 -16.34 14.71 2.36
C VAL A 202 -16.62 15.22 3.76
N LEU A 203 -16.19 14.46 4.75
CA LEU A 203 -16.26 14.82 6.17
C LEU A 203 -14.89 15.28 6.66
N ALA A 204 -14.88 16.22 7.59
CA ALA A 204 -13.69 16.62 8.33
C ALA A 204 -13.94 16.54 9.83
N ASP A 205 -12.89 16.25 10.59
CA ASP A 205 -12.86 16.29 12.05
C ASP A 205 -11.61 17.07 12.50
N ASP A 206 -11.83 18.19 13.18
CA ASP A 206 -10.79 19.07 13.72
C ASP A 206 -10.49 18.81 15.21
N GLY A 207 -11.11 17.76 15.79
CA GLY A 207 -10.96 17.37 17.19
C GLY A 207 -12.20 17.60 18.05
N ASP A 208 -13.24 18.25 17.53
CA ASP A 208 -14.53 18.43 18.22
C ASP A 208 -15.59 17.41 17.73
N GLU A 209 -16.00 17.51 16.46
CA GLU A 209 -16.99 16.62 15.84
C GLU A 209 -16.76 16.47 14.33
N TRP A 210 -17.26 15.37 13.76
CA TRP A 210 -17.25 15.19 12.30
C TRP A 210 -18.32 16.06 11.64
N ALA A 211 -17.91 16.87 10.67
CA ALA A 211 -18.78 17.74 9.90
C ALA A 211 -18.56 17.58 8.39
N ALA A 212 -19.63 17.73 7.60
CA ALA A 212 -19.53 17.71 6.15
C ALA A 212 -18.88 19.00 5.63
N VAL A 213 -17.80 18.85 4.86
CA VAL A 213 -17.15 19.94 4.12
C VAL A 213 -17.70 20.03 2.70
N LEU A 214 -17.95 18.87 2.06
CA LEU A 214 -18.63 18.77 0.77
C LEU A 214 -19.73 17.72 0.87
N GLU A 215 -20.93 18.04 0.39
CA GLU A 215 -22.07 17.11 0.39
C GLU A 215 -22.19 16.31 -0.91
N ASP A 216 -21.76 16.88 -2.04
CA ASP A 216 -21.96 16.32 -3.40
C ASP A 216 -20.64 16.24 -4.21
N GLY A 217 -19.50 16.25 -3.54
CA GLY A 217 -18.16 16.17 -4.13
C GLY A 217 -17.66 17.47 -4.80
N PRO A 218 -16.44 17.47 -5.37
CA PRO A 218 -15.77 18.68 -5.85
C PRO A 218 -16.55 19.46 -6.93
N ALA A 219 -17.14 18.73 -7.89
CA ALA A 219 -17.94 19.29 -8.97
C ALA A 219 -19.45 19.40 -8.65
N ALA A 220 -19.85 19.13 -7.40
CA ALA A 220 -21.25 19.06 -6.96
C ALA A 220 -22.11 18.09 -7.82
N GLY A 221 -21.52 16.95 -8.19
CA GLY A 221 -22.13 15.94 -9.06
C GLY A 221 -22.69 14.73 -8.32
N GLY A 222 -22.38 14.57 -7.04
CA GLY A 222 -22.78 13.40 -6.23
C GLY A 222 -22.08 12.11 -6.65
N ASN A 223 -20.88 12.19 -7.22
CA ASN A 223 -20.09 11.01 -7.61
C ASN A 223 -19.40 10.43 -6.37
N ASP A 224 -19.40 9.10 -6.24
CA ASP A 224 -18.72 8.40 -5.14
C ASP A 224 -17.23 8.79 -5.11
N LEU A 225 -16.73 9.15 -3.94
CA LEU A 225 -15.31 9.39 -3.70
C LEU A 225 -14.67 8.12 -3.16
N ARG A 226 -13.51 7.77 -3.72
CA ARG A 226 -12.82 6.49 -3.49
C ARG A 226 -11.53 6.65 -2.71
N GLY A 227 -10.88 7.81 -2.79
CA GLY A 227 -9.60 8.07 -2.13
C GLY A 227 -9.52 9.47 -1.55
N VAL A 228 -8.80 9.59 -0.44
CA VAL A 228 -8.44 10.86 0.20
C VAL A 228 -7.01 10.78 0.73
N ASP A 229 -6.24 11.85 0.52
CA ASP A 229 -4.91 11.97 1.13
C ASP A 229 -4.57 13.43 1.44
N ALA A 230 -3.74 13.65 2.44
CA ALA A 230 -3.36 14.98 2.91
C ALA A 230 -1.91 15.30 2.54
N THR A 231 -1.61 16.59 2.38
CA THR A 231 -0.22 17.06 2.27
C THR A 231 0.55 16.75 3.55
N THR A 232 1.88 16.67 3.44
CA THR A 232 2.75 16.30 4.58
C THR A 232 2.64 17.28 5.77
N ASP A 233 2.25 18.52 5.52
CA ASP A 233 1.98 19.56 6.52
C ASP A 233 0.51 19.60 6.99
N GLY A 234 -0.36 18.79 6.39
CA GLY A 234 -1.80 18.72 6.68
C GLY A 234 -2.59 19.96 6.25
N GLU A 235 -1.98 20.93 5.57
CA GLU A 235 -2.64 22.19 5.19
C GLU A 235 -3.58 22.05 3.99
N ALA A 236 -3.47 20.96 3.22
CA ALA A 236 -4.36 20.65 2.13
C ALA A 236 -4.69 19.16 2.03
N VAL A 237 -5.86 18.89 1.46
CA VAL A 237 -6.40 17.53 1.29
C VAL A 237 -6.84 17.34 -0.14
N TRP A 238 -6.49 16.21 -0.73
CA TRP A 238 -6.92 15.81 -2.06
C TRP A 238 -7.93 14.69 -1.96
N VAL A 239 -8.95 14.75 -2.81
CA VAL A 239 -9.99 13.72 -2.91
C VAL A 239 -10.14 13.31 -4.37
N ALA A 240 -10.39 12.02 -4.61
CA ALA A 240 -10.61 11.48 -5.94
C ALA A 240 -11.69 10.39 -5.95
N GLY A 241 -12.35 10.20 -7.09
CA GLY A 241 -13.36 9.17 -7.21
C GLY A 241 -13.93 8.95 -8.61
N ASP A 242 -15.18 8.50 -8.63
CA ASP A 242 -15.88 8.05 -9.81
C ASP A 242 -16.11 9.19 -10.82
N SER A 243 -16.24 8.84 -12.10
CA SER A 243 -16.45 9.80 -13.20
C SER A 243 -15.40 10.91 -13.30
N GLY A 244 -14.15 10.61 -12.94
CA GLY A 244 -13.04 11.55 -12.99
C GLY A 244 -13.04 12.61 -11.88
N ALA A 245 -13.86 12.46 -10.83
CA ALA A 245 -13.94 13.44 -9.74
C ALA A 245 -12.58 13.63 -9.06
N VAL A 246 -12.11 14.88 -8.98
CA VAL A 246 -10.87 15.25 -8.29
C VAL A 246 -11.05 16.63 -7.66
N GLY A 247 -10.60 16.81 -6.42
CA GLY A 247 -10.64 18.12 -5.77
C GLY A 247 -9.50 18.30 -4.77
N ARG A 248 -9.16 19.56 -4.52
CA ARG A 248 -8.23 19.97 -3.46
C ARG A 248 -8.98 20.85 -2.47
N ILE A 249 -8.89 20.53 -1.19
CA ILE A 249 -9.50 21.24 -0.07
C ILE A 249 -8.40 21.91 0.74
N ASP A 250 -8.60 23.17 1.08
CA ASP A 250 -7.78 23.91 2.03
C ASP A 250 -8.24 23.57 3.45
N ALA A 251 -7.35 22.97 4.25
CA ALA A 251 -7.74 22.36 5.52
C ALA A 251 -8.19 23.40 6.57
N GLU A 252 -7.58 24.60 6.56
CA GLU A 252 -7.92 25.68 7.48
C GLU A 252 -9.30 26.27 7.16
N THR A 253 -9.59 26.50 5.88
CA THR A 253 -10.78 27.25 5.48
C THR A 253 -11.95 26.38 5.03
N GLY A 254 -11.72 25.09 4.78
CA GLY A 254 -12.67 24.18 4.15
C GLY A 254 -12.97 24.52 2.68
N ARG A 255 -12.29 25.51 2.09
CA ARG A 255 -12.52 25.92 0.71
C ARG A 255 -11.93 24.89 -0.25
N HIS A 256 -12.69 24.48 -1.26
CA HIS A 256 -12.20 23.56 -2.27
C HIS A 256 -11.98 24.19 -3.65
N THR A 257 -11.19 23.49 -4.45
CA THR A 257 -11.00 23.71 -5.89
C THR A 257 -11.33 22.40 -6.61
N ASP A 258 -12.14 22.49 -7.67
CA ASP A 258 -12.51 21.36 -8.51
C ASP A 258 -11.49 21.16 -9.64
N PHE A 259 -11.02 19.92 -9.77
CA PHE A 259 -10.10 19.45 -10.82
C PHE A 259 -10.67 18.24 -11.56
N THR A 260 -11.99 18.04 -11.49
CA THR A 260 -12.69 16.91 -12.12
C THR A 260 -12.37 16.81 -13.62
N ALA A 261 -12.22 15.57 -14.08
CA ALA A 261 -11.82 15.19 -15.43
C ALA A 261 -10.45 15.73 -15.86
N PRO A 262 -9.37 15.47 -15.10
CA PRO A 262 -8.03 15.90 -15.48
C PRO A 262 -7.62 15.24 -16.81
N GLU A 263 -7.01 16.00 -17.72
CA GLU A 263 -6.71 15.56 -19.10
C GLU A 263 -7.92 14.99 -19.86
N GLU A 264 -9.14 15.48 -19.55
CA GLU A 264 -10.42 14.99 -20.07
C GLU A 264 -10.74 13.51 -19.71
N ILE A 265 -10.03 12.94 -18.73
CA ILE A 265 -10.22 11.55 -18.28
C ILE A 265 -11.39 11.47 -17.31
N THR A 266 -12.44 10.72 -17.68
CA THR A 266 -13.63 10.48 -16.85
C THR A 266 -13.71 9.06 -16.31
N ASP A 267 -12.60 8.32 -16.32
CA ASP A 267 -12.53 7.00 -15.67
C ASP A 267 -12.71 7.15 -14.15
N ASN A 268 -13.03 6.06 -13.47
CA ASN A 268 -13.10 6.06 -12.01
C ASN A 268 -11.68 6.05 -11.43
N TRP A 269 -11.36 7.06 -10.63
CA TRP A 269 -10.15 7.03 -9.79
C TRP A 269 -10.42 6.11 -8.60
N LEU A 270 -9.54 5.13 -8.39
CA LEU A 270 -9.64 4.14 -7.32
C LEU A 270 -8.84 4.52 -6.07
N GLY A 271 -8.01 5.56 -6.16
CA GLY A 271 -7.20 6.07 -5.05
C GLY A 271 -6.45 7.33 -5.45
N VAL A 272 -6.00 8.07 -4.44
CA VAL A 272 -5.14 9.25 -4.58
C VAL A 272 -4.04 9.18 -3.53
N ALA A 273 -2.82 9.56 -3.88
CA ALA A 273 -1.74 9.79 -2.93
C ALA A 273 -1.09 11.16 -3.19
N VAL A 274 -0.65 11.82 -2.13
CA VAL A 274 -0.08 13.17 -2.13
C VAL A 274 1.29 13.15 -1.46
N GLY A 275 2.33 13.47 -2.24
CA GLY A 275 3.67 13.72 -1.75
C GLY A 275 3.93 15.21 -1.62
N GLY A 276 4.63 15.62 -0.56
CA GLY A 276 5.05 17.01 -0.36
C GLY A 276 4.06 17.89 0.41
N ALA A 277 4.51 19.13 0.65
CA ALA A 277 3.78 20.15 1.41
C ALA A 277 2.77 20.91 0.54
N SER A 278 1.84 21.62 1.18
CA SER A 278 0.86 22.48 0.51
C SER A 278 1.53 23.54 -0.37
N GLY A 279 1.21 23.55 -1.66
CA GLY A 279 1.82 24.42 -2.67
C GLY A 279 3.09 23.86 -3.33
N ALA A 280 3.46 22.62 -3.05
CA ALA A 280 4.52 21.86 -3.71
C ALA A 280 4.13 20.37 -3.82
N GLU A 281 2.84 20.08 -4.07
CA GLU A 281 2.30 18.73 -4.06
C GLU A 281 2.64 17.96 -5.34
N THR A 282 3.00 16.69 -5.15
CA THR A 282 2.95 15.65 -6.19
C THR A 282 1.74 14.78 -5.92
N VAL A 283 0.83 14.65 -6.87
CA VAL A 283 -0.42 13.89 -6.75
C VAL A 283 -0.38 12.70 -7.69
N LEU A 284 -0.70 11.50 -7.20
CA LEU A 284 -0.90 10.31 -8.04
C LEU A 284 -2.36 9.89 -7.98
N LEU A 285 -2.99 9.75 -9.15
CA LEU A 285 -4.33 9.19 -9.29
C LEU A 285 -4.24 7.82 -9.95
N ILE A 286 -4.82 6.79 -9.35
CA ILE A 286 -4.81 5.42 -9.89
C ILE A 286 -6.18 5.00 -10.38
N ASN A 287 -6.27 4.12 -11.39
CA ASN A 287 -7.55 3.64 -11.90
C ASN A 287 -7.62 2.14 -12.21
N GLY A 288 -8.83 1.67 -12.51
CA GLY A 288 -9.13 0.25 -12.76
C GLY A 288 -8.53 -0.35 -14.03
N SER A 289 -7.91 0.45 -14.90
CA SER A 289 -7.22 0.00 -16.11
C SER A 289 -5.72 -0.24 -15.90
N GLY A 290 -5.25 -0.09 -14.66
CA GLY A 290 -3.85 -0.12 -14.30
C GLY A 290 -3.09 1.16 -14.65
N ALA A 291 -3.81 2.22 -14.99
CA ALA A 291 -3.24 3.50 -15.33
C ALA A 291 -3.11 4.39 -14.10
N MET A 292 -2.06 5.21 -14.10
CA MET A 292 -1.79 6.22 -13.11
C MET A 292 -1.58 7.57 -13.82
N LEU A 293 -2.17 8.63 -13.29
CA LEU A 293 -1.98 10.01 -13.74
C LEU A 293 -1.25 10.80 -12.64
N ARG A 294 -0.15 11.46 -13.03
CA ARG A 294 0.66 12.27 -12.11
C ARG A 294 0.31 13.74 -12.25
N GLY A 295 0.05 14.41 -11.14
CA GLY A 295 -0.16 15.85 -11.05
C GLY A 295 0.98 16.53 -10.28
N THR A 296 1.43 17.70 -10.72
CA THR A 296 2.31 18.58 -9.94
C THR A 296 1.60 19.89 -9.67
N TYR A 297 1.37 20.18 -8.40
CA TYR A 297 0.76 21.42 -7.95
C TYR A 297 1.83 22.33 -7.36
N GLY A 298 1.93 23.55 -7.86
CA GLY A 298 2.95 24.49 -7.42
C GLY A 298 2.59 25.93 -7.72
N ALA A 299 3.31 26.87 -7.09
CA ALA A 299 3.25 28.27 -7.47
C ALA A 299 4.19 28.54 -8.65
N ASP A 300 3.65 28.64 -9.86
CA ASP A 300 4.36 29.22 -10.99
C ASP A 300 4.15 30.73 -11.04
N GLY A 301 5.04 31.44 -11.74
CA GLY A 301 5.09 32.91 -11.78
C GLY A 301 3.80 33.66 -12.15
N ASP A 302 2.74 32.96 -12.57
CA ASP A 302 1.41 33.48 -12.87
C ASP A 302 0.29 33.02 -11.90
N GLY A 303 0.57 32.14 -10.92
CA GLY A 303 -0.40 31.60 -9.96
C GLY A 303 -0.11 30.15 -9.52
N ARG A 304 -1.04 29.52 -8.79
CA ARG A 304 -0.97 28.08 -8.50
C ARG A 304 -1.30 27.30 -9.78
N ALA A 305 -0.32 26.63 -10.37
CA ALA A 305 -0.45 25.80 -11.55
C ALA A 305 -0.55 24.33 -11.13
N LEU A 306 -1.52 23.61 -11.71
CA LEU A 306 -1.62 22.15 -11.63
C LEU A 306 -1.34 21.63 -13.03
N GLU A 307 -0.28 20.85 -13.17
CA GLU A 307 0.10 20.22 -14.43
C GLU A 307 -0.05 18.71 -14.32
N TRP A 308 -0.61 18.08 -15.34
CA TRP A 308 -0.80 16.63 -15.40
C TRP A 308 0.17 16.00 -16.41
N THR A 309 0.70 14.83 -16.07
CA THR A 309 1.56 14.01 -16.92
C THR A 309 1.08 12.56 -16.89
N GLY A 310 1.04 11.91 -18.05
CA GLY A 310 0.53 10.54 -18.23
C GLY A 310 -0.71 10.48 -19.13
N PRO A 311 -1.56 9.45 -19.00
CA PRO A 311 -1.47 8.35 -18.04
C PRO A 311 -0.37 7.33 -18.37
N GLU A 312 0.27 6.79 -17.33
CA GLU A 312 1.27 5.73 -17.43
C GLU A 312 0.76 4.42 -16.81
N LYS A 313 1.30 3.28 -17.24
CA LYS A 313 0.96 1.96 -16.67
C LYS A 313 2.21 1.31 -16.07
N PRO A 314 2.35 1.31 -14.73
CA PRO A 314 3.49 0.65 -14.06
C PRO A 314 3.57 -0.85 -14.38
N GLY A 315 2.41 -1.50 -14.53
CA GLY A 315 2.28 -2.93 -14.80
C GLY A 315 1.69 -3.27 -16.18
N SER A 316 1.13 -4.46 -16.29
CA SER A 316 0.52 -4.98 -17.53
C SER A 316 -0.88 -4.42 -17.82
N GLY A 317 -1.40 -3.52 -16.98
CA GLY A 317 -2.76 -2.96 -17.06
C GLY A 317 -3.81 -3.68 -16.21
N SER A 318 -3.39 -4.45 -15.21
CA SER A 318 -4.28 -4.91 -14.12
C SER A 318 -4.74 -3.72 -13.30
N SER A 319 -5.94 -3.79 -12.70
CA SER A 319 -6.46 -2.71 -11.84
C SER A 319 -5.46 -2.37 -10.75
N LEU A 320 -5.10 -1.10 -10.61
CA LEU A 320 -4.41 -0.64 -9.42
C LEU A 320 -5.40 -0.68 -8.24
N SER A 321 -4.91 -1.03 -7.05
CA SER A 321 -5.73 -1.20 -5.84
C SER A 321 -5.29 -0.32 -4.68
N GLY A 322 -4.03 0.07 -4.62
CA GLY A 322 -3.51 0.98 -3.60
C GLY A 322 -2.37 1.85 -4.13
N VAL A 323 -2.22 3.04 -3.55
CA VAL A 323 -1.13 3.98 -3.82
C VAL A 323 -0.81 4.77 -2.55
N ALA A 324 0.48 4.96 -2.25
CA ALA A 324 0.92 5.73 -1.09
C ALA A 324 2.29 6.38 -1.32
N PHE A 325 2.49 7.57 -0.76
CA PHE A 325 3.79 8.22 -0.66
C PHE A 325 4.37 8.08 0.75
N ALA A 326 5.70 7.94 0.83
CA ALA A 326 6.45 8.16 2.06
C ALA A 326 6.93 9.61 2.17
N ASP A 327 7.27 10.22 1.03
CA ASP A 327 7.70 11.60 0.88
C ASP A 327 7.37 12.11 -0.55
N ASP A 328 7.93 13.23 -0.97
CA ASP A 328 7.68 13.84 -2.29
C ASP A 328 8.30 13.07 -3.46
N ALA A 329 9.19 12.11 -3.21
CA ALA A 329 9.90 11.34 -4.22
C ALA A 329 9.58 9.84 -4.16
N VAL A 330 9.51 9.27 -2.96
CA VAL A 330 9.38 7.83 -2.74
C VAL A 330 7.93 7.45 -2.48
N GLY A 331 7.41 6.55 -3.32
CA GLY A 331 6.06 6.03 -3.17
C GLY A 331 5.91 4.64 -3.75
N TYR A 332 4.78 4.00 -3.47
CA TYR A 332 4.45 2.68 -3.97
C TYR A 332 3.02 2.65 -4.50
N CYS A 333 2.77 1.79 -5.49
CA CYS A 333 1.43 1.37 -5.86
C CYS A 333 1.38 -0.15 -6.06
N CYS A 334 0.19 -0.73 -5.91
CA CYS A 334 -0.03 -2.15 -6.14
C CYS A 334 -1.20 -2.41 -7.08
N ASP A 335 -1.18 -3.57 -7.75
CA ASP A 335 -2.23 -4.02 -8.66
C ASP A 335 -2.87 -5.34 -8.22
N THR A 336 -4.03 -5.65 -8.80
CA THR A 336 -4.80 -6.86 -8.49
C THR A 336 -4.19 -8.16 -9.04
N ASN A 337 -3.02 -8.12 -9.68
CA ASN A 337 -2.30 -9.26 -10.24
C ASN A 337 -0.91 -9.39 -9.59
N ASP A 338 -0.87 -9.11 -8.28
CA ASP A 338 0.27 -9.23 -7.39
C ASP A 338 1.41 -8.25 -7.72
N GLY A 339 1.20 -7.23 -8.56
CA GLY A 339 2.20 -6.21 -8.84
C GLY A 339 2.34 -5.22 -7.68
N VAL A 340 3.58 -4.91 -7.30
CA VAL A 340 3.96 -3.80 -6.43
C VAL A 340 5.09 -3.05 -7.13
N PHE A 341 4.92 -1.73 -7.26
CA PHE A 341 5.78 -0.86 -8.01
C PHE A 341 6.26 0.29 -7.12
N GLU A 342 7.56 0.55 -7.13
CA GLU A 342 8.21 1.65 -6.41
C GLU A 342 8.44 2.81 -7.38
N THR A 343 8.22 4.03 -6.92
CA THR A 343 8.80 5.24 -7.52
C THR A 343 9.78 5.87 -6.54
N THR A 344 10.84 6.47 -7.08
CA THR A 344 11.82 7.28 -6.32
C THR A 344 12.00 8.68 -6.91
N ASP A 345 11.10 9.08 -7.80
CA ASP A 345 11.12 10.34 -8.55
C ASP A 345 9.73 11.01 -8.57
N GLY A 346 8.90 10.73 -7.56
CA GLY A 346 7.58 11.33 -7.41
C GLY A 346 6.57 10.80 -8.43
N GLY A 347 6.77 9.60 -8.94
CA GLY A 347 5.90 8.96 -9.93
C GLY A 347 6.19 9.35 -11.38
N GLU A 348 7.36 9.90 -11.69
CA GLU A 348 7.80 10.05 -13.09
C GLU A 348 8.12 8.69 -13.72
N SER A 349 8.64 7.75 -12.92
CA SER A 349 8.87 6.36 -13.31
C SER A 349 8.58 5.39 -12.17
N PHE A 350 8.36 4.13 -12.55
CA PHE A 350 8.04 3.05 -11.62
C PHE A 350 8.86 1.79 -11.93
N ASP A 351 9.48 1.22 -10.89
CA ASP A 351 10.16 -0.05 -10.93
C ASP A 351 9.34 -1.12 -10.21
N ARG A 352 9.17 -2.28 -10.83
CA ARG A 352 8.48 -3.40 -10.17
C ARG A 352 9.39 -4.04 -9.13
N VAL A 353 8.95 -4.02 -7.87
CA VAL A 353 9.70 -4.56 -6.70
C VAL A 353 9.11 -5.85 -6.13
N GLY A 354 7.98 -6.30 -6.66
CA GLY A 354 7.29 -7.51 -6.22
C GLY A 354 5.83 -7.43 -6.63
N LEU A 355 4.92 -8.15 -5.99
CA LEU A 355 5.11 -9.53 -5.53
C LEU A 355 5.09 -10.47 -6.75
N GLU A 356 5.56 -11.70 -6.60
CA GLU A 356 5.40 -12.73 -7.62
C GLU A 356 4.71 -13.95 -7.00
N GLY A 357 3.40 -14.04 -7.19
CA GLY A 357 2.58 -15.17 -6.74
C GLY A 357 2.05 -15.02 -5.32
N ALA A 358 1.37 -13.92 -5.03
CA ALA A 358 0.54 -13.86 -3.84
C ALA A 358 -0.65 -14.83 -3.99
N ASP A 359 -1.12 -15.40 -2.88
CA ASP A 359 -2.28 -16.30 -2.89
C ASP A 359 -3.61 -15.50 -2.93
N GLY A 360 -3.66 -14.37 -2.23
CA GLY A 360 -4.72 -13.35 -2.26
C GLY A 360 -4.50 -12.26 -3.30
N THR A 361 -5.52 -11.44 -3.51
CA THR A 361 -5.47 -10.23 -4.35
C THR A 361 -5.10 -9.03 -3.48
N LEU A 362 -4.13 -8.23 -3.92
CA LEU A 362 -3.69 -7.05 -3.19
C LEU A 362 -4.80 -6.00 -3.12
N THR A 363 -5.06 -5.49 -1.92
CA THR A 363 -6.15 -4.56 -1.61
C THR A 363 -5.67 -3.15 -1.37
N ASP A 364 -4.49 -2.98 -0.77
CA ASP A 364 -3.96 -1.66 -0.41
C ASP A 364 -2.44 -1.71 -0.11
N VAL A 365 -1.78 -0.55 -0.10
CA VAL A 365 -0.34 -0.39 0.14
C VAL A 365 -0.06 0.77 1.09
N ALA A 366 0.90 0.59 2.01
CA ALA A 366 1.38 1.66 2.90
C ALA A 366 2.90 1.61 3.06
N THR A 367 3.54 2.76 3.19
CA THR A 367 5.00 2.87 3.28
C THR A 367 5.44 3.84 4.38
N ALA A 368 6.64 3.63 4.92
CA ALA A 368 7.32 4.59 5.79
C ALA A 368 8.64 5.06 5.18
N GLY A 369 8.90 4.74 3.92
CA GLY A 369 10.13 5.07 3.23
C GLY A 369 10.54 4.01 2.21
N ARG A 370 11.64 4.31 1.54
CA ARG A 370 12.28 3.41 0.58
C ARG A 370 12.67 2.11 1.26
N ASP A 371 12.46 0.99 0.56
CA ASP A 371 12.70 -0.36 1.06
C ASP A 371 11.87 -0.72 2.33
N ASP A 372 10.81 0.04 2.64
CA ASP A 372 9.89 -0.21 3.76
C ASP A 372 8.42 0.00 3.36
N CYS A 373 7.80 -1.10 2.93
CA CYS A 373 6.45 -1.10 2.38
C CYS A 373 5.64 -2.29 2.89
N LEU A 374 4.32 -2.09 3.06
CA LEU A 374 3.34 -3.11 3.37
C LEU A 374 2.33 -3.19 2.23
N ALA A 375 2.03 -4.39 1.76
CA ALA A 375 0.90 -4.64 0.86
C ALA A 375 -0.09 -5.58 1.55
N SER A 376 -1.34 -5.16 1.69
CA SER A 376 -2.41 -6.01 2.24
C SER A 376 -3.12 -6.79 1.14
N ALA A 377 -3.71 -7.93 1.49
CA ALA A 377 -4.44 -8.79 0.56
C ALA A 377 -5.77 -9.29 1.13
N ASP A 378 -6.69 -9.60 0.22
CA ASP A 378 -8.06 -10.06 0.50
C ASP A 378 -8.16 -11.45 1.16
N ASP A 379 -7.03 -12.14 1.34
CA ASP A 379 -6.95 -13.44 2.01
C ASP A 379 -6.48 -13.34 3.47
N GLY A 380 -6.39 -12.12 4.01
CA GLY A 380 -6.02 -11.87 5.40
C GLY A 380 -4.52 -11.70 5.64
N VAL A 381 -3.71 -11.59 4.58
CA VAL A 381 -2.25 -11.51 4.65
C VAL A 381 -1.76 -10.07 4.43
N VAL A 382 -0.79 -9.64 5.24
CA VAL A 382 0.05 -8.47 4.94
C VAL A 382 1.42 -8.98 4.49
N HIS A 383 1.85 -8.53 3.31
CA HIS A 383 3.19 -8.74 2.80
C HIS A 383 4.06 -7.55 3.21
N ARG A 384 5.15 -7.81 3.94
CA ARG A 384 6.11 -6.79 4.33
C ARG A 384 7.36 -6.84 3.47
N TYR A 385 7.71 -5.71 2.88
CA TYR A 385 8.92 -5.48 2.11
C TYR A 385 10.02 -4.86 2.97
N ASP A 386 11.24 -5.39 2.87
CA ASP A 386 12.43 -4.85 3.53
C ASP A 386 13.56 -4.45 2.55
N GLY A 387 13.22 -4.32 1.25
CA GLY A 387 14.14 -4.01 0.15
C GLY A 387 14.49 -5.23 -0.73
N PRO A 388 15.11 -6.29 -0.19
CA PRO A 388 15.37 -7.49 -0.97
C PRO A 388 14.24 -8.53 -0.87
N THR A 389 13.41 -8.49 0.18
CA THR A 389 12.53 -9.60 0.52
C THR A 389 11.11 -9.15 0.83
N TRP A 390 10.16 -9.97 0.37
CA TRP A 390 8.77 -9.91 0.81
C TRP A 390 8.47 -11.03 1.79
N THR A 391 8.03 -10.67 2.99
CA THR A 391 7.64 -11.62 4.05
C THR A 391 6.13 -11.59 4.25
N PRO A 392 5.40 -12.68 3.95
CA PRO A 392 3.97 -12.76 4.23
C PRO A 392 3.71 -13.01 5.72
N GLU A 393 2.75 -12.28 6.29
CA GLU A 393 2.28 -12.45 7.66
C GLU A 393 0.74 -12.53 7.67
N ARG A 394 0.19 -13.62 8.21
CA ARG A 394 -1.26 -13.79 8.39
C ARG A 394 -1.72 -12.86 9.52
N VAL A 395 -2.58 -11.90 9.19
CA VAL A 395 -3.09 -10.88 10.13
C VAL A 395 -4.53 -11.17 10.54
N ALA A 396 -5.37 -11.55 9.58
CA ALA A 396 -6.79 -11.85 9.77
C ALA A 396 -7.20 -13.15 9.07
N ASP A 397 -8.35 -13.71 9.49
CA ASP A 397 -8.99 -14.83 8.77
C ASP A 397 -9.88 -14.32 7.62
N ASP A 398 -10.36 -13.08 7.73
CA ASP A 398 -11.17 -12.36 6.74
C ASP A 398 -10.33 -11.45 5.86
N ALA A 399 -10.95 -10.90 4.81
CA ALA A 399 -10.30 -9.99 3.87
C ALA A 399 -9.82 -8.72 4.57
N LEU A 400 -8.56 -8.36 4.35
CA LEU A 400 -8.07 -7.04 4.69
C LEU A 400 -8.56 -6.05 3.65
N THR A 401 -8.96 -4.86 4.09
CA THR A 401 -9.57 -3.83 3.24
C THR A 401 -8.72 -2.57 3.17
N GLY A 402 -7.92 -2.29 4.20
CA GLY A 402 -6.96 -1.20 4.19
C GLY A 402 -5.79 -1.44 5.14
N VAL A 403 -4.66 -0.80 4.87
CA VAL A 403 -3.45 -0.85 5.69
C VAL A 403 -2.86 0.56 5.84
N ALA A 404 -2.41 0.90 7.04
CA ALA A 404 -1.72 2.14 7.33
C ALA A 404 -0.38 1.88 7.98
N ARG A 405 0.59 2.75 7.69
CA ARG A 405 1.93 2.68 8.26
C ARG A 405 2.38 4.08 8.67
N ARG A 406 3.02 4.16 9.83
CA ARG A 406 3.74 5.36 10.29
C ARG A 406 4.95 4.89 11.08
N GLU A 407 6.14 5.19 10.58
CA GLU A 407 7.39 4.68 11.14
C GLU A 407 7.33 3.14 11.29
N GLU A 408 7.59 2.61 12.49
CA GLU A 408 7.49 1.18 12.76
C GLU A 408 6.08 0.69 13.09
N ARG A 409 5.12 1.59 13.32
CA ARG A 409 3.74 1.25 13.65
C ARG A 409 2.97 0.94 12.38
N ALA A 410 2.12 -0.08 12.44
CA ALA A 410 1.21 -0.40 11.35
C ALA A 410 -0.17 -0.77 11.88
N MET A 411 -1.18 -0.51 11.07
CA MET A 411 -2.56 -0.92 11.32
C MET A 411 -3.14 -1.54 10.06
N ALA A 412 -4.04 -2.50 10.22
CA ALA A 412 -4.84 -3.05 9.13
C ALA A 412 -6.28 -3.17 9.61
N CYS A 413 -7.23 -2.91 8.73
CA CYS A 413 -8.64 -3.16 8.99
C CYS A 413 -9.13 -4.31 8.11
N ALA A 414 -10.17 -4.99 8.60
CA ALA A 414 -10.73 -6.16 7.94
C ALA A 414 -12.23 -6.02 7.72
N ALA A 415 -12.75 -6.79 6.76
CA ALA A 415 -14.16 -6.80 6.37
C ALA A 415 -15.12 -7.25 7.48
N ASP A 416 -14.60 -7.83 8.57
CA ASP A 416 -15.37 -8.23 9.75
C ASP A 416 -15.51 -7.10 10.81
N GLY A 417 -14.97 -5.91 10.53
CA GLY A 417 -15.07 -4.75 11.42
C GLY A 417 -13.94 -4.64 12.45
N ALA A 418 -12.94 -5.54 12.42
CA ALA A 418 -11.83 -5.49 13.36
C ALA A 418 -10.66 -4.64 12.86
N VAL A 419 -9.89 -4.13 13.83
CA VAL A 419 -8.60 -3.47 13.58
C VAL A 419 -7.48 -4.35 14.15
N HIS A 420 -6.41 -4.48 13.38
CA HIS A 420 -5.21 -5.21 13.74
C HIS A 420 -4.06 -4.24 13.86
N GLU A 421 -3.34 -4.27 14.98
CA GLU A 421 -2.28 -3.32 15.27
C GLU A 421 -0.93 -3.99 15.44
N ARG A 422 0.10 -3.36 14.88
CA ARG A 422 1.50 -3.70 15.09
C ARG A 422 2.20 -2.50 15.72
N ALA A 423 2.70 -2.70 16.94
CA ALA A 423 3.36 -1.63 17.69
C ALA A 423 4.80 -1.30 17.23
N GLY A 424 5.42 -2.19 16.44
CA GLY A 424 6.79 -2.00 15.95
C GLY A 424 7.27 -3.09 15.00
N GLY A 425 8.46 -2.92 14.41
CA GLY A 425 8.96 -3.78 13.34
C GLY A 425 9.18 -5.25 13.73
N ALA A 426 9.40 -5.54 15.01
CA ALA A 426 9.53 -6.90 15.55
C ALA A 426 8.28 -7.42 16.28
N ALA A 427 7.27 -6.57 16.48
CA ALA A 427 6.03 -6.95 17.13
C ALA A 427 5.15 -7.76 16.16
N GLY A 428 4.37 -8.70 16.70
CA GLY A 428 3.28 -9.34 15.95
C GLY A 428 2.02 -8.47 15.96
N TRP A 429 1.05 -8.83 15.12
CA TRP A 429 -0.24 -8.16 15.06
C TRP A 429 -1.13 -8.54 16.26
N LYS A 430 -1.76 -7.53 16.86
CA LYS A 430 -2.78 -7.69 17.89
C LYS A 430 -4.13 -7.26 17.32
N ARG A 431 -5.09 -8.17 17.31
CA ARG A 431 -6.47 -7.87 16.97
C ARG A 431 -7.16 -7.11 18.10
N THR A 432 -7.94 -6.10 17.74
CA THR A 432 -8.90 -5.41 18.59
C THR A 432 -10.24 -5.41 17.87
N ASP A 433 -11.26 -6.02 18.49
CA ASP A 433 -12.63 -5.89 18.02
C ASP A 433 -13.12 -4.46 18.30
N THR A 434 -13.83 -3.88 17.34
CA THR A 434 -14.38 -2.52 17.46
C THR A 434 -15.90 -2.58 17.56
N ASP A 435 -16.52 -1.47 17.94
CA ASP A 435 -17.98 -1.31 17.92
C ASP A 435 -18.52 -0.96 16.51
N ALA A 436 -17.75 -1.20 15.45
CA ALA A 436 -18.18 -0.98 14.07
C ALA A 436 -19.48 -1.74 13.75
N ALA A 437 -20.42 -1.06 13.09
CA ALA A 437 -21.70 -1.65 12.71
C ALA A 437 -21.58 -2.62 11.51
N GLY A 438 -20.52 -2.49 10.72
CA GLY A 438 -20.28 -3.27 9.51
C GLY A 438 -18.80 -3.38 9.15
N ALA A 439 -18.52 -3.65 7.87
CA ALA A 439 -17.16 -3.77 7.37
C ALA A 439 -16.41 -2.44 7.48
N LEU A 440 -15.18 -2.49 7.98
CA LEU A 440 -14.23 -1.38 7.83
C LEU A 440 -13.62 -1.45 6.43
N LEU A 441 -13.48 -0.30 5.78
CA LEU A 441 -12.99 -0.19 4.40
C LEU A 441 -11.63 0.50 4.30
N ALA A 442 -11.31 1.39 5.24
CA ALA A 442 -10.02 2.06 5.28
C ALA A 442 -9.61 2.39 6.72
N VAL A 443 -8.31 2.54 6.93
CA VAL A 443 -7.71 2.93 8.21
C VAL A 443 -6.59 3.91 7.95
N SER A 444 -6.45 4.92 8.81
CA SER A 444 -5.37 5.90 8.76
C SER A 444 -4.74 6.09 10.14
N LEU A 445 -3.43 6.29 10.14
CA LEU A 445 -2.59 6.30 11.34
C LEU A 445 -1.78 7.59 11.43
N GLY A 446 -2.16 8.47 12.35
CA GLY A 446 -1.36 9.63 12.75
C GLY A 446 -0.44 9.35 13.93
N ALA A 447 0.24 10.41 14.40
CA ALA A 447 1.15 10.33 15.54
C ALA A 447 0.41 9.92 16.83
N VAL A 448 -0.62 10.70 17.14
CA VAL A 448 -1.38 10.58 18.39
C VAL A 448 -2.68 9.82 18.23
N ARG A 449 -3.22 9.73 17.00
CA ARG A 449 -4.54 9.14 16.77
C ARG A 449 -4.59 8.22 15.56
N ALA A 450 -5.59 7.35 15.53
CA ALA A 450 -5.92 6.50 14.40
C ALA A 450 -7.44 6.53 14.17
N VAL A 451 -7.84 6.42 12.89
CA VAL A 451 -9.24 6.44 12.47
C VAL A 451 -9.46 5.32 11.48
N ALA A 452 -10.55 4.59 11.61
CA ALA A 452 -11.01 3.63 10.62
C ALA A 452 -12.46 3.95 10.23
N VAL A 453 -12.79 3.78 8.96
CA VAL A 453 -14.10 4.11 8.41
C VAL A 453 -14.67 2.94 7.63
N GLY A 454 -15.99 2.92 7.41
CA GLY A 454 -16.63 1.80 6.74
C GLY A 454 -18.07 2.04 6.29
N GLU A 455 -18.80 0.94 6.17
CA GLU A 455 -20.20 0.92 5.73
C GLU A 455 -21.13 1.66 6.71
N GLU A 456 -22.27 2.13 6.20
CA GLU A 456 -23.34 2.74 7.01
C GLU A 456 -22.88 3.92 7.88
N GLY A 457 -21.99 4.78 7.36
CA GLY A 457 -21.45 5.92 8.10
C GLY A 457 -20.52 5.54 9.26
N THR A 458 -20.03 4.30 9.31
CA THR A 458 -19.18 3.83 10.41
C THR A 458 -17.88 4.63 10.49
N ILE A 459 -17.61 5.21 11.66
CA ILE A 459 -16.32 5.78 12.05
C ILE A 459 -15.94 5.20 13.42
N VAL A 460 -14.75 4.65 13.53
CA VAL A 460 -14.13 4.28 14.81
C VAL A 460 -12.82 5.02 14.96
N ALA A 461 -12.55 5.54 16.15
CA ALA A 461 -11.38 6.36 16.42
C ALA A 461 -10.65 5.91 17.69
N ARG A 462 -9.36 6.27 17.76
CA ARG A 462 -8.48 6.06 18.91
C ARG A 462 -7.54 7.25 19.03
N GLY A 463 -7.54 7.95 20.16
CA GLY A 463 -6.69 9.12 20.45
C GLY A 463 -5.77 8.89 21.64
#